data_AF-A0A8S3CBK9-F1
#
_entry.id   AF-A0A8S3CBK9-F1
#
_cell.length_a   1.000
_cell.length_b   1.000
_cell.length_c   1.000
_cell.angle_alpha   90.00
_cell.angle_beta   90.00
_cell.angle_gamma   90.00
#
_symmetry.space_group_name_H-M   'P 1'
#
loop_
_entity.id
_entity.type
_entity.pdbx_description
1 polymer ?
#
loop_
_entity_poly.entity_id
_entity_poly.type
_entity_poly.pdbx_seq_one_letter_code
_entity_poly.pdbx_strand_id
1 'polypeptide(L)'
;DIYFKPYLHYVLDQKASAEYFKQKFSRDDLFQHLITWIEANFTNRLSFSDLTIKPLQRLTRYKLLLEAIQKKTQETQQRNDLLEM
;
A
#
# COMPACT_ATOMS: atom_id res chain seq x y z
N ASP A 1 -2.70 8.50 -17.00
CA ASP A 1 -2.45 7.44 -15.99
C ASP A 1 -0.99 7.07 -15.68
N ILE A 2 -0.08 8.03 -15.53
CA ILE A 2 1.33 7.73 -15.17
C ILE A 2 1.49 7.46 -13.66
N TYR A 3 0.56 8.00 -12.85
CA TYR A 3 0.66 8.00 -11.38
C TYR A 3 0.35 6.64 -10.74
N PHE A 4 -0.54 5.83 -11.33
CA PHE A 4 -0.92 4.52 -10.78
C PHE A 4 -0.10 3.35 -11.31
N LYS A 5 0.62 3.53 -12.43
CA LYS A 5 1.43 2.47 -13.06
C LYS A 5 2.44 1.83 -12.08
N PRO A 6 3.20 2.58 -11.25
CA PRO A 6 4.13 1.97 -10.28
C PRO A 6 3.40 1.15 -9.20
N TYR A 7 2.21 1.60 -8.78
CA TYR A 7 1.41 0.87 -7.80
C TYR A 7 0.88 -0.44 -8.36
N LEU A 8 0.50 -0.47 -9.65
CA LEU A 8 0.04 -1.68 -10.30
C LEU A 8 1.13 -2.75 -10.33
N HIS A 9 2.35 -2.39 -10.77
CA HIS A 9 3.50 -3.30 -10.75
C HIS A 9 3.78 -3.81 -9.33
N TYR A 10 3.82 -2.90 -8.35
CA TYR A 10 4.09 -3.25 -6.96
C TYR A 10 3.04 -4.20 -6.36
N VAL A 11 1.76 -3.96 -6.64
CA VAL A 11 0.66 -4.81 -6.13
C VAL A 11 0.67 -6.18 -6.79
N LEU A 12 0.94 -6.26 -8.09
CA LEU A 12 1.05 -7.53 -8.80
C LEU A 12 2.19 -8.39 -8.25
N ASP A 13 3.33 -7.77 -7.94
CA ASP A 13 4.51 -8.46 -7.40
C ASP A 13 4.43 -8.70 -5.89
N GLN A 14 3.42 -8.16 -5.20
CA GLN A 14 3.33 -8.19 -3.74
C GLN A 14 3.33 -9.62 -3.18
N LYS A 15 2.56 -10.53 -3.80
CA LYS A 15 2.43 -11.91 -3.33
C LYS A 15 3.76 -12.66 -3.43
N ALA A 16 4.42 -12.55 -4.58
CA ALA A 16 5.73 -13.16 -4.82
C ALA A 16 6.80 -12.57 -3.89
N SER A 17 6.79 -11.26 -3.69
CA SER A 17 7.72 -10.56 -2.80
C SER A 17 7.54 -10.95 -1.33
N ALA A 18 6.29 -11.09 -0.86
CA ALA A 18 5.98 -11.50 0.49
C ALA A 18 6.39 -12.96 0.76
N GLU A 19 6.20 -13.84 -0.21
CA GLU A 19 6.64 -15.24 -0.13
C GLU A 19 8.16 -15.35 -0.12
N TYR A 20 8.85 -14.61 -1.00
CA TYR A 20 10.31 -14.51 -1.00
C TYR A 20 10.85 -13.99 0.33
N PHE A 21 10.24 -12.92 0.87
CA PHE A 21 10.61 -12.36 2.17
C PHE A 21 10.47 -13.41 3.27
N LYS A 22 9.34 -14.11 3.34
CA LYS A 22 9.10 -15.16 4.35
C LYS A 22 10.13 -16.29 4.26
N GLN A 23 10.45 -16.74 3.05
CA GLN A 23 11.44 -17.78 2.83
C GLN A 23 12.86 -17.33 3.21
N LYS A 24 13.22 -16.08 2.89
CA LYS A 24 14.54 -15.54 3.21
C LYS A 24 14.70 -15.28 4.70
N PHE A 25 13.68 -14.71 5.33
CA PHE A 25 13.64 -14.44 6.76
C PHE A 25 13.77 -15.71 7.61
N SER A 26 13.29 -16.86 7.13
CA SER A 26 13.42 -18.13 7.86
C SER A 26 14.72 -18.89 7.61
N ARG A 27 15.50 -18.52 6.59
CA ARG A 27 16.70 -19.26 6.16
C ARG A 27 18.00 -18.52 6.40
N ASP A 28 17.94 -17.21 6.62
CA ASP A 28 19.09 -16.32 6.70
C ASP A 28 19.04 -15.50 8.00
N ASP A 29 19.84 -15.92 8.97
CA ASP A 29 19.92 -15.29 10.28
C ASP A 29 20.39 -13.82 10.20
N LEU A 30 21.30 -13.49 9.26
CA LEU A 30 21.77 -12.12 9.08
C LEU A 30 20.65 -11.23 8.55
N PHE A 31 19.90 -11.75 7.58
CA PHE A 31 18.72 -11.05 7.05
C PHE A 31 17.66 -10.86 8.14
N GLN A 32 17.41 -11.86 8.96
CA GLN A 32 16.51 -11.75 10.11
C GLN A 32 16.96 -10.64 11.08
N HIS A 33 18.23 -10.63 11.50
CA HIS A 33 18.76 -9.61 12.40
C HIS A 33 18.66 -8.20 11.81
N LEU A 34 18.97 -8.04 10.51
CA LEU A 34 18.84 -6.76 9.82
C LEU A 34 17.39 -6.26 9.86
N ILE A 35 16.43 -7.11 9.52
CA ILE A 35 15.02 -6.73 9.50
C ILE A 35 14.52 -6.40 10.91
N THR A 36 14.85 -7.20 11.92
CA THR A 36 14.48 -6.90 13.32
C THR A 36 15.09 -5.59 13.80
N TRP A 37 16.33 -5.28 13.42
CA TRP A 37 16.95 -3.99 13.74
C TRP A 37 16.24 -2.82 13.05
N ILE A 38 15.85 -2.99 11.77
CA ILE A 38 15.07 -1.98 11.04
C ILE A 38 13.71 -1.75 11.69
N GLU A 39 12.99 -2.83 12.04
CA GLU A 39 11.68 -2.78 12.70
C GLU A 39 11.75 -2.10 14.08
N ALA A 40 12.86 -2.24 14.80
CA ALA A 40 13.05 -1.60 16.09
C ALA A 40 13.34 -0.08 16.00
N ASN A 41 13.99 0.38 14.92
CA ASN A 41 14.56 1.74 14.86
C ASN A 41 13.88 2.66 13.84
N PHE A 42 13.35 2.14 12.73
CA PHE A 42 12.92 2.95 11.59
C PHE A 42 11.45 2.77 11.23
N THR A 43 10.84 1.68 11.65
CA THR A 43 9.41 1.49 11.46
C THR A 43 8.73 2.04 12.71
N ASN A 44 7.63 2.78 12.55
CA ASN A 44 6.83 3.28 13.68
C ASN A 44 6.10 2.11 14.38
N ARG A 45 6.84 1.12 14.88
CA ARG A 45 6.39 -0.16 15.43
C ARG A 45 5.55 -1.01 14.46
N LEU A 46 5.73 -0.79 13.16
CA LEU A 46 5.05 -1.57 12.13
C LEU A 46 5.96 -2.69 11.66
N SER A 47 5.42 -3.89 11.49
CA SER A 47 6.20 -4.96 10.86
C SER A 47 6.53 -4.58 9.43
N PHE A 48 7.63 -5.11 8.90
CA PHE A 48 8.01 -4.94 7.50
C PHE A 48 6.87 -5.39 6.57
N SER A 49 6.19 -6.49 6.92
CA SER A 49 4.97 -6.95 6.26
C SER A 49 3.88 -5.87 6.20
N ASP A 50 3.61 -5.18 7.31
CA ASP A 50 2.60 -4.11 7.35
C ASP A 50 2.98 -2.91 6.49
N LEU A 51 4.27 -2.62 6.35
CA LEU A 51 4.76 -1.56 5.46
C LEU A 51 4.52 -1.91 4.00
N THR A 52 4.74 -3.17 3.61
CA THR A 52 4.53 -3.61 2.21
C THR A 52 3.07 -3.59 1.76
N ILE A 53 2.11 -3.60 2.69
CA ILE A 53 0.68 -3.54 2.35
C ILE A 53 0.19 -2.08 2.20
N LYS A 54 0.96 -1.07 2.64
CA LYS A 54 0.56 0.35 2.58
C LYS A 54 0.21 0.87 1.18
N PRO A 55 0.96 0.53 0.10
CA PRO A 55 0.60 0.99 -1.24
C PRO A 55 -0.77 0.47 -1.68
N LEU A 56 -1.08 -0.80 -1.38
CA LEU A 56 -2.40 -1.38 -1.64
C LEU A 56 -3.50 -0.70 -0.79
N GLN A 57 -3.25 -0.49 0.52
CA GLN A 57 -4.18 0.23 1.40
C GLN A 57 -4.44 1.66 0.92
N ARG A 58 -3.44 2.32 0.34
CA ARG A 58 -3.58 3.68 -0.18
C ARG A 58 -4.51 3.70 -1.39
N LEU A 59 -4.38 2.72 -2.30
CA LEU A 59 -5.28 2.58 -3.45
C LEU A 59 -6.74 2.38 -3.03
N THR A 60 -6.99 1.46 -2.09
CA THR A 60 -8.37 1.18 -1.64
C THR A 60 -8.99 2.37 -0.89
N ARG A 61 -8.19 3.20 -0.22
CA ARG A 61 -8.66 4.42 0.44
C ARG A 61 -9.11 5.51 -0.54
N TYR A 62 -8.50 5.61 -1.73
CA TYR A 62 -8.92 6.64 -2.70
C TYR A 62 -10.39 6.48 -3.08
N LYS A 63 -10.85 5.24 -3.31
CA LYS A 63 -12.26 4.95 -3.56
C LYS A 63 -13.17 5.44 -2.43
N LEU A 64 -12.84 5.10 -1.18
CA LEU A 64 -13.65 5.50 -0.02
C LEU A 64 -13.68 7.01 0.18
N LEU A 65 -12.56 7.69 -0.08
CA LEU A 65 -12.46 9.15 0.01
C LEU A 65 -13.28 9.82 -1.10
N LEU A 66 -13.20 9.32 -2.33
CA LEU A 66 -14.00 9.80 -3.46
C LEU A 66 -15.49 9.64 -3.17
N GLU A 67 -15.94 8.48 -2.68
CA GLU A 67 -17.32 8.24 -2.26
C GLU A 67 -17.76 9.19 -1.12
N ALA A 68 -16.89 9.46 -0.15
CA ALA A 68 -17.20 10.36 0.96
C ALA A 68 -17.30 11.83 0.51
N ILE A 69 -16.43 12.27 -0.40
CA ILE A 69 -16.47 13.61 -1.00
C ILE A 69 -17.76 13.73 -1.81
N GLN A 70 -18.06 12.74 -2.66
CA GLN A 70 -19.28 12.70 -3.46
C GLN A 70 -20.56 12.82 -2.63
N LYS A 71 -20.63 12.17 -1.46
CA LYS A 71 -21.76 12.27 -0.54
C LYS A 71 -21.92 13.68 0.06
N LYS A 72 -20.83 14.43 0.20
CA LYS A 72 -20.83 15.78 0.78
C LYS A 72 -20.95 16.90 -0.26
N THR A 73 -20.71 16.63 -1.54
CA THR A 73 -20.86 17.60 -2.63
C THR A 73 -22.34 17.85 -2.95
N GLN A 74 -22.80 19.10 -2.90
CA GLN A 74 -24.20 19.47 -3.19
C GLN A 74 -24.43 19.73 -4.69
N GLU A 75 -23.41 20.23 -5.38
CA GLU A 75 -23.42 20.54 -6.82
C GLU A 75 -23.42 19.27 -7.69
N THR A 76 -24.39 19.15 -8.59
CA THR A 76 -24.58 17.98 -9.46
C THR A 76 -23.48 17.87 -10.51
N GLN A 77 -22.99 19.00 -11.03
CA GLN A 77 -21.91 19.00 -12.03
C GLN A 77 -20.60 18.47 -11.44
N GLN A 78 -20.22 18.96 -10.25
CA GLN A 78 -19.03 18.49 -9.53
C GLN A 78 -19.13 17.00 -9.12
N ARG A 79 -20.35 16.50 -8.89
CA ARG A 79 -20.59 15.08 -8.61
C ARG A 79 -20.33 14.21 -9.85
N ASN A 80 -20.65 14.71 -11.03
CA ASN A 80 -20.44 14.01 -12.30
C ASN A 80 -18.97 14.05 -12.73
N ASP A 81 -18.28 15.18 -12.53
CA ASP A 81 -16.84 15.29 -12.82
C ASP A 81 -16.01 14.28 -11.98
N LEU A 82 -16.46 13.97 -10.76
CA LEU A 82 -15.84 12.95 -9.90
C LEU A 82 -16.10 11.49 -10.35
N LEU A 83 -17.08 11.25 -11.22
CA LEU A 83 -17.38 9.93 -11.79
C LEU A 83 -16.58 9.65 -13.07
N GLU A 84 -16.14 10.70 -13.77
CA GLU A 84 -15.36 10.60 -15.01
C GLU A 84 -13.83 10.64 -14.79
N MET A 85 -13.36 10.74 -13.53
CA MET A 85 -11.94 10.60 -13.14
C MET A 85 -11.48 9.15 -13.07
#